data_AF-A0A959EA86-F1
#
_entry.id   AF-A0A959EA86-F1
#
_cell.length_a   1.000
_cell.length_b   1.000
_cell.length_c   1.000
_cell.angle_alpha   90.00
_cell.angle_beta   90.00
_cell.angle_gamma   90.00
#
_symmetry.space_group_name_H-M   'P 1'
#
loop_
_entity.id
_entity.type
_entity.pdbx_description
1 polymer ?
#
loop_
_entity_poly.entity_id
_entity_poly.type
_entity_poly.pdbx_seq_one_letter_code
_entity_poly.pdbx_strand_id
1 'polypeptide(L)'
;MNTLTLLQSKPLLTRLTVRLLRSRPALLSGLFLLLFCTHSTGATYYVDSQNGSDHYDGRFATYQNGEKGPWKTLSKVNATRFSPGDKVLFKRGSVWTDGPLEPLNGGAPGGVITIRESIVGKPFSFDLVDPGDNNCIYFGAYGEGPKPILDCQGGRGIILLHNYIIVENLHFDNGDNNVVWLAATSGNFWINIFDVDVTNTRAN
;
A
#
# COMPACT_ATOMS: atom_id res chain seq x y z
N MET A 1 -57.26 22.94 -69.91
CA MET A 1 -58.23 23.91 -69.36
C MET A 1 -58.39 23.64 -67.87
N ASN A 2 -58.36 24.72 -67.08
CA ASN A 2 -58.65 24.82 -65.65
C ASN A 2 -57.58 24.33 -64.65
N THR A 3 -56.70 25.28 -64.36
CA THR A 3 -56.32 25.73 -63.01
C THR A 3 -57.31 25.35 -61.90
N LEU A 4 -56.81 24.90 -60.75
CA LEU A 4 -57.24 25.40 -59.43
C LEU A 4 -56.16 25.12 -58.38
N THR A 5 -55.41 26.18 -58.12
CA THR A 5 -54.70 26.53 -56.89
C THR A 5 -55.68 26.55 -55.71
N LEU A 6 -55.34 25.97 -54.55
CA LEU A 6 -55.25 26.72 -53.28
C LEU A 6 -54.80 25.85 -52.07
N LEU A 7 -53.71 26.30 -51.42
CA LEU A 7 -53.47 26.55 -49.98
C LEU A 7 -54.23 25.68 -48.94
N GLN A 8 -53.71 25.24 -47.79
CA GLN A 8 -52.58 25.66 -46.95
C GLN A 8 -52.53 24.71 -45.73
N SER A 9 -51.34 24.32 -45.27
CA SER A 9 -50.92 24.44 -43.85
C SER A 9 -49.49 23.91 -43.64
N LYS A 10 -48.70 24.72 -42.93
CA LYS A 10 -47.26 24.62 -42.60
C LYS A 10 -47.04 23.67 -41.39
N PRO A 11 -45.82 23.41 -40.85
CA PRO A 11 -44.45 23.63 -41.34
C PRO A 11 -43.51 22.38 -41.22
N LEU A 12 -42.41 22.46 -41.99
CA LEU A 12 -41.02 22.06 -41.70
C LEU A 12 -40.70 20.69 -41.08
N LEU A 13 -40.26 19.82 -41.98
CA LEU A 13 -39.40 18.66 -41.79
C LEU A 13 -38.22 18.93 -40.84
N THR A 14 -37.85 17.93 -40.03
CA THR A 14 -36.45 17.48 -40.03
C THR A 14 -36.42 15.96 -39.90
N ARG A 15 -36.11 15.30 -41.02
CA ARG A 15 -36.01 13.84 -41.15
C ARG A 15 -34.78 13.34 -40.39
N LEU A 16 -34.95 12.44 -39.42
CA LEU A 16 -33.90 11.51 -39.02
C LEU A 16 -34.06 10.21 -39.83
N THR A 17 -33.38 10.13 -40.96
CA THR A 17 -33.27 8.89 -41.75
C THR A 17 -32.32 7.92 -41.05
N VAL A 18 -32.84 6.91 -40.36
CA VAL A 18 -32.05 5.74 -39.93
C VAL A 18 -31.97 4.79 -41.13
N ARG A 19 -30.89 4.90 -41.91
CA ARG A 19 -30.55 3.89 -42.93
C ARG A 19 -30.02 2.65 -42.21
N LEU A 20 -30.84 1.60 -42.14
CA LEU A 20 -30.42 0.27 -41.73
C LEU A 20 -29.33 -0.24 -42.70
N LEU A 21 -28.08 -0.32 -42.25
CA LEU A 21 -27.02 -0.99 -43.00
C LEU A 21 -27.17 -2.52 -42.83
N ARG A 22 -27.44 -3.20 -43.94
CA ARG A 22 -27.41 -4.67 -44.06
C ARG A 22 -25.94 -5.14 -44.19
N SER A 23 -25.52 -5.91 -43.18
CA SER A 23 -24.40 -6.85 -43.06
C SER A 23 -23.44 -7.11 -44.25
N ARG A 24 -22.11 -7.12 -43.95
CA ARG A 24 -21.29 -8.36 -43.87
C ARG A 24 -19.91 -8.16 -43.20
N PRO A 25 -19.34 -9.20 -42.55
CA PRO A 25 -18.31 -9.09 -41.49
C PRO A 25 -16.89 -9.47 -41.97
N ALA A 26 -15.84 -8.84 -41.43
CA ALA A 26 -14.52 -9.44 -41.20
C ALA A 26 -13.55 -8.46 -40.52
N LEU A 27 -13.13 -8.83 -39.30
CA LEU A 27 -11.81 -8.65 -38.69
C LEU A 27 -11.31 -7.23 -38.34
N LEU A 28 -10.85 -7.11 -37.09
CA LEU A 28 -9.97 -6.08 -36.54
C LEU A 28 -10.57 -4.66 -36.35
N SER A 29 -11.44 -4.51 -35.37
CA SER A 29 -11.30 -3.40 -34.39
C SER A 29 -12.09 -3.74 -33.13
N GLY A 30 -11.84 -4.94 -32.60
CA GLY A 30 -12.07 -5.20 -31.19
C GLY A 30 -11.02 -4.42 -30.40
N LEU A 31 -11.15 -3.09 -30.35
CA LEU A 31 -10.56 -2.31 -29.28
C LEU A 31 -11.42 -2.58 -28.04
N PHE A 32 -11.31 -3.82 -27.57
CA PHE A 32 -11.58 -4.18 -26.20
C PHE A 32 -10.53 -3.39 -25.41
N LEU A 33 -10.89 -2.17 -25.05
CA LEU A 33 -10.16 -1.39 -24.08
C LEU A 33 -10.30 -2.19 -22.78
N LEU A 34 -9.46 -3.22 -22.62
CA LEU A 34 -9.04 -3.70 -21.33
C LEU A 34 -8.42 -2.47 -20.69
N LEU A 35 -9.28 -1.73 -19.99
CA LEU A 35 -8.89 -1.05 -18.78
C LEU A 35 -8.25 -2.15 -17.93
N PHE A 36 -6.96 -2.38 -18.17
CA PHE A 36 -6.10 -2.99 -17.19
C PHE A 36 -6.18 -2.02 -16.03
N CYS A 37 -7.10 -2.30 -15.11
CA CYS A 37 -7.02 -1.79 -13.77
C CYS A 37 -5.72 -2.40 -13.26
N THR A 38 -4.61 -1.67 -13.42
CA THR A 38 -3.34 -2.06 -12.87
C THR A 38 -3.55 -2.05 -11.37
N HIS A 39 -3.84 -3.22 -10.81
CA HIS A 39 -3.65 -3.44 -9.39
C HIS A 39 -2.17 -3.17 -9.18
N SER A 40 -1.86 -2.01 -8.61
CA SER A 40 -0.52 -1.72 -8.11
C SER A 40 -0.30 -2.70 -6.96
N THR A 41 0.16 -3.91 -7.29
CA THR A 41 0.62 -4.87 -6.28
C THR A 41 1.91 -4.27 -5.73
N GLY A 42 1.86 -3.74 -4.51
CA GLY A 42 3.05 -3.19 -3.88
C GLY A 42 4.15 -4.24 -3.76
N ALA A 43 5.36 -3.75 -3.64
CA ALA A 43 6.57 -4.52 -3.77
C ALA A 43 6.92 -5.21 -2.43
N THR A 44 7.22 -6.52 -2.43
CA THR A 44 7.72 -7.24 -1.24
C THR A 44 9.25 -7.25 -1.12
N TYR A 45 9.77 -6.67 -0.04
CA TYR A 45 11.17 -6.62 0.31
C TYR A 45 11.49 -7.56 1.48
N TYR A 46 12.68 -8.16 1.47
CA TYR A 46 13.14 -9.11 2.48
C TYR A 46 14.41 -8.61 3.16
N VAL A 47 14.48 -8.81 4.48
CA VAL A 47 15.61 -8.39 5.32
C VAL A 47 16.09 -9.58 6.15
N ASP A 48 17.39 -9.87 6.09
CA ASP A 48 18.04 -10.93 6.86
C ASP A 48 19.38 -10.43 7.41
N SER A 49 19.49 -10.26 8.73
CA SER A 49 20.74 -9.80 9.35
C SER A 49 21.90 -10.79 9.19
N GLN A 50 21.63 -12.08 9.02
CA GLN A 50 22.64 -13.13 8.93
C GLN A 50 23.17 -13.23 7.50
N ASN A 51 22.30 -13.51 6.52
CA ASN A 51 22.69 -13.82 5.15
C ASN A 51 22.44 -12.69 4.14
N GLY A 52 21.87 -11.57 4.57
CA GLY A 52 21.61 -10.42 3.70
C GLY A 52 22.83 -9.55 3.39
N SER A 53 22.67 -8.70 2.38
CA SER A 53 23.61 -7.65 1.96
C SER A 53 22.85 -6.44 1.43
N ASP A 54 23.27 -5.23 1.79
CA ASP A 54 22.62 -4.00 1.33
C ASP A 54 22.96 -3.61 -0.13
N HIS A 55 23.86 -4.38 -0.75
CA HIS A 55 24.09 -4.41 -2.19
C HIS A 55 23.01 -5.17 -2.96
N TYR A 56 22.17 -5.95 -2.27
CA TYR A 56 21.08 -6.66 -2.93
C TYR A 56 19.87 -5.76 -3.17
N ASP A 57 19.04 -6.15 -4.14
CA ASP A 57 17.80 -5.47 -4.51
C ASP A 57 16.69 -5.62 -3.46
N GLY A 58 16.87 -6.51 -2.48
CA GLY A 58 15.91 -6.79 -1.41
C GLY A 58 14.70 -7.57 -1.89
N ARG A 59 14.64 -8.00 -3.17
CA ARG A 59 13.44 -8.57 -3.80
C ARG A 59 13.30 -10.06 -3.59
N PHE A 60 14.30 -10.70 -2.99
CA PHE A 60 14.36 -12.15 -2.79
C PHE A 60 14.68 -12.49 -1.34
N ALA A 61 13.95 -13.48 -0.80
CA ALA A 61 14.12 -13.95 0.58
C ALA A 61 15.47 -14.64 0.84
N THR A 62 16.14 -15.11 -0.20
CA THR A 62 17.46 -15.74 -0.16
C THR A 62 18.31 -15.24 -1.32
N TYR A 63 19.63 -15.30 -1.17
CA TYR A 63 20.55 -15.00 -2.27
C TYR A 63 20.26 -15.88 -3.48
N GLN A 64 20.17 -15.27 -4.66
CA GLN A 64 19.97 -15.97 -5.92
C GLN A 64 21.24 -15.89 -6.78
N ASN A 65 21.55 -14.69 -7.27
CA ASN A 65 22.73 -14.39 -8.07
C ASN A 65 22.94 -12.88 -8.15
N GLY A 66 24.18 -12.46 -8.43
CA GLY A 66 24.53 -11.05 -8.58
C GLY A 66 24.04 -10.20 -7.39
N GLU A 67 23.14 -9.27 -7.67
CA GLU A 67 22.55 -8.34 -6.70
C GLU A 67 21.15 -8.78 -6.22
N LYS A 68 20.77 -10.05 -6.37
CA LYS A 68 19.45 -10.56 -5.97
C LYS A 68 19.50 -11.30 -4.64
N GLY A 69 18.86 -10.74 -3.62
CA GLY A 69 18.84 -11.29 -2.26
C GLY A 69 18.24 -10.32 -1.24
N PRO A 70 18.24 -10.67 0.05
CA PRO A 70 17.64 -9.85 1.10
C PRO A 70 18.59 -8.73 1.55
N TRP A 71 18.05 -7.58 1.94
CA TRP A 71 18.83 -6.55 2.63
C TRP A 71 19.34 -7.04 3.98
N LYS A 72 20.36 -6.38 4.52
CA LYS A 72 20.97 -6.76 5.80
C LYS A 72 20.55 -5.85 6.95
N THR A 73 20.56 -4.54 6.71
CA THR A 73 20.51 -3.55 7.81
C THR A 73 19.16 -2.83 7.92
N LEU A 74 18.85 -2.33 9.12
CA LEU A 74 17.73 -1.41 9.33
C LEU A 74 18.01 -0.06 8.65
N SER A 75 19.28 0.34 8.57
CA SER A 75 19.68 1.55 7.85
C SER A 75 19.21 1.53 6.38
N LYS A 76 19.34 0.39 5.69
CA LYS A 76 18.85 0.23 4.31
C LYS A 76 17.32 0.33 4.22
N VAL A 77 16.60 -0.25 5.18
CA VAL A 77 15.14 -0.17 5.27
C VAL A 77 14.70 1.29 5.48
N ASN A 78 15.30 1.97 6.45
CA ASN A 78 14.98 3.36 6.79
C ASN A 78 15.28 4.30 5.62
N ALA A 79 16.36 4.06 4.87
CA ALA A 79 16.71 4.87 3.70
C ALA A 79 15.80 4.64 2.47
N THR A 80 14.96 3.60 2.48
CA THR A 80 14.12 3.25 1.35
C THR A 80 12.77 3.97 1.40
N ARG A 81 12.32 4.46 0.24
CA ARG A 81 10.98 5.05 0.09
C ARG A 81 9.99 3.96 -0.29
N PHE A 82 9.07 3.65 0.60
CA PHE A 82 7.99 2.69 0.37
C PHE A 82 6.73 3.37 -0.17
N SER A 83 6.00 2.63 -0.99
CA SER A 83 4.71 3.02 -1.57
C SER A 83 3.57 2.22 -0.94
N PRO A 84 2.32 2.71 -1.03
CA PRO A 84 1.15 1.94 -0.60
C PRO A 84 1.14 0.52 -1.19
N GLY A 85 0.89 -0.46 -0.33
CA GLY A 85 0.90 -1.89 -0.66
C GLY A 85 2.27 -2.56 -0.55
N ASP A 86 3.35 -1.80 -0.36
CA ASP A 86 4.69 -2.38 -0.16
C ASP A 86 4.74 -3.18 1.14
N LYS A 87 5.52 -4.26 1.11
CA LYS A 87 5.75 -5.14 2.26
C LYS A 87 7.23 -5.20 2.56
N VAL A 88 7.61 -5.09 3.81
CA VAL A 88 8.98 -5.28 4.31
C VAL A 88 8.94 -6.42 5.32
N LEU A 89 9.59 -7.52 4.97
CA LEU A 89 9.56 -8.76 5.74
C LEU A 89 10.92 -9.05 6.36
N PHE A 90 10.97 -9.14 7.69
CA PHE A 90 12.15 -9.47 8.48
C PHE A 90 12.25 -10.97 8.72
N LYS A 91 13.43 -11.56 8.53
CA LYS A 91 13.64 -13.00 8.68
C LYS A 91 13.44 -13.41 10.14
N ARG A 92 12.55 -14.38 10.39
CA ARG A 92 12.41 -15.04 11.70
C ARG A 92 13.73 -15.67 12.12
N GLY A 93 14.10 -15.50 13.39
CA GLY A 93 15.39 -15.90 13.96
C GLY A 93 16.54 -14.89 13.79
N SER A 94 16.32 -13.78 13.08
CA SER A 94 17.33 -12.73 12.92
C SER A 94 17.22 -11.65 14.02
N VAL A 95 18.36 -11.06 14.34
CA VAL A 95 18.49 -9.98 15.33
C VAL A 95 19.15 -8.77 14.67
N TRP A 96 18.61 -7.58 14.91
CA TRP A 96 19.16 -6.29 14.50
C TRP A 96 19.50 -5.44 15.71
N THR A 97 20.66 -4.77 15.67
CA THR A 97 21.19 -3.93 16.76
C THR A 97 21.66 -2.56 16.28
N ASP A 98 21.39 -2.24 15.01
CA ASP A 98 21.94 -1.08 14.29
C ASP A 98 21.05 0.17 14.38
N GLY A 99 20.04 0.15 15.25
CA GLY A 99 19.21 1.31 15.60
C GLY A 99 17.70 1.06 15.48
N PRO A 100 16.88 2.12 15.61
CA PRO A 100 15.43 2.03 15.49
C PRO A 100 14.98 1.76 14.05
N LEU A 101 13.82 1.11 13.90
CA LEU A 101 13.07 1.09 12.65
C LEU A 101 12.32 2.42 12.48
N GLU A 102 12.70 3.20 11.49
CA GLU A 102 12.17 4.54 11.22
C GLU A 102 11.75 4.65 9.75
N PRO A 103 10.55 4.18 9.39
CA PRO A 103 10.04 4.30 8.03
C PRO A 103 9.90 5.78 7.66
N LEU A 104 10.74 6.25 6.73
CA LEU A 104 10.75 7.66 6.31
C LEU A 104 9.49 8.10 5.54
N ASN A 105 8.53 7.21 5.24
CA ASN A 105 7.27 7.53 4.54
C ASN A 105 6.10 6.64 5.05
N GLY A 106 4.85 7.11 4.88
CA GLY A 106 3.62 6.30 5.03
C GLY A 106 2.80 6.24 3.73
N GLY A 107 1.85 5.32 3.62
CA GLY A 107 0.86 5.31 2.52
C GLY A 107 -0.37 6.18 2.88
N ALA A 108 -1.28 6.66 2.02
CA ALA A 108 -1.25 7.05 0.60
C ALA A 108 -1.92 8.46 0.44
N PRO A 109 -1.70 9.21 -0.65
CA PRO A 109 -2.86 9.70 -1.40
C PRO A 109 -2.76 9.28 -2.88
N GLY A 110 -3.38 8.15 -3.20
CA GLY A 110 -3.40 7.53 -4.52
C GLY A 110 -4.57 6.57 -4.76
N GLY A 111 -5.21 6.06 -3.70
CA GLY A 111 -6.57 5.55 -3.76
C GLY A 111 -7.53 6.69 -3.42
N VAL A 112 -8.28 7.20 -4.40
CA VAL A 112 -9.36 8.16 -4.12
C VAL A 112 -10.43 7.45 -3.29
N ILE A 113 -10.41 7.63 -1.96
CA ILE A 113 -11.66 7.70 -1.22
C ILE A 113 -11.97 9.18 -1.15
N THR A 114 -12.94 9.58 -1.96
CA THR A 114 -13.56 10.89 -1.83
C THR A 114 -14.10 10.98 -0.42
N ILE A 115 -13.52 11.83 0.42
CA ILE A 115 -14.17 12.28 1.64
C ILE A 115 -15.40 13.08 1.16
N ARG A 116 -16.53 12.41 0.95
CA ARG A 116 -17.84 13.07 0.80
C ARG A 116 -18.29 13.41 2.22
N GLU A 117 -18.08 14.67 2.58
CA GLU A 117 -18.74 15.51 3.58
C GLU A 117 -19.35 14.91 4.86
N SER A 118 -18.90 15.52 5.97
CA SER A 118 -19.69 16.06 7.08
C SER A 118 -20.63 15.11 7.83
N ILE A 119 -20.24 14.75 9.06
CA ILE A 119 -21.22 14.50 10.11
C ILE A 119 -20.72 14.94 11.48
N VAL A 120 -20.88 16.23 11.78
CA VAL A 120 -21.13 16.67 13.15
C VAL A 120 -22.45 16.01 13.58
N GLY A 121 -22.42 15.15 14.60
CA GLY A 121 -23.63 14.69 15.30
C GLY A 121 -24.16 13.28 14.99
N LYS A 122 -23.38 12.36 14.42
CA LYS A 122 -23.74 10.92 14.49
C LYS A 122 -22.94 10.22 15.59
N PRO A 123 -23.55 9.29 16.37
CA PRO A 123 -22.78 8.44 17.27
C PRO A 123 -21.74 7.70 16.44
N PHE A 124 -20.50 7.67 16.93
CA PHE A 124 -19.35 7.03 16.29
C PHE A 124 -19.68 5.56 15.97
N SER A 125 -20.18 5.27 14.76
CA SER A 125 -20.01 3.94 14.16
C SER A 125 -18.64 3.95 13.51
N PHE A 126 -17.76 3.09 14.00
CA PHE A 126 -16.42 2.87 13.46
C PHE A 126 -16.55 2.03 12.18
N ASP A 127 -17.37 2.48 11.22
CA ASP A 127 -17.39 1.92 9.86
C ASP A 127 -16.27 2.59 9.06
N LEU A 128 -15.07 2.57 9.64
CA LEU A 128 -13.85 2.87 8.95
C LEU A 128 -13.69 1.78 7.90
N VAL A 129 -14.04 2.08 6.65
CA VAL A 129 -13.79 1.20 5.51
C VAL A 129 -12.33 0.80 5.60
N ASP A 130 -12.08 -0.50 5.83
CA ASP A 130 -10.73 -1.06 5.78
C ASP A 130 -10.14 -0.66 4.43
N PRO A 131 -9.05 0.12 4.39
CA PRO A 131 -8.41 0.49 3.14
C PRO A 131 -7.91 -0.76 2.41
N GLY A 132 -7.85 -1.92 3.08
CA GLY A 132 -7.30 -3.16 2.61
C GLY A 132 -5.77 -3.11 2.65
N ASP A 133 -5.14 -4.25 2.86
CA ASP A 133 -3.68 -4.38 2.96
C ASP A 133 -2.91 -3.72 1.79
N ASN A 134 -3.52 -3.67 0.60
CA ASN A 134 -2.92 -3.08 -0.61
C ASN A 134 -2.74 -1.56 -0.54
N ASN A 135 -3.33 -0.88 0.43
CA ASN A 135 -3.18 0.56 0.63
C ASN A 135 -2.26 0.90 1.83
N CYS A 136 -1.85 -0.11 2.59
CA CYS A 136 -0.96 0.04 3.73
C CYS A 136 0.48 -0.32 3.38
N ILE A 137 1.45 0.26 4.09
CA ILE A 137 2.81 -0.29 4.13
C ILE A 137 2.85 -1.32 5.25
N TYR A 138 3.28 -2.53 4.94
CA TYR A 138 3.32 -3.64 5.88
C TYR A 138 4.75 -3.93 6.33
N PHE A 139 4.99 -3.92 7.63
CA PHE A 139 6.21 -4.41 8.25
C PHE A 139 5.88 -5.69 9.01
N GLY A 140 6.50 -6.81 8.62
CA GLY A 140 6.28 -8.06 9.32
C GLY A 140 7.39 -9.08 9.16
N ALA A 141 7.08 -10.36 9.31
CA ALA A 141 8.10 -11.40 9.39
C ALA A 141 7.96 -12.45 8.27
N TYR A 142 9.06 -13.16 7.96
CA TYR A 142 9.03 -14.32 7.05
C TYR A 142 9.91 -15.49 7.50
N GLY A 143 9.61 -16.67 6.94
CA GLY A 143 10.29 -17.93 7.21
C GLY A 143 9.96 -18.51 8.58
N GLU A 144 10.67 -19.55 8.98
CA GLU A 144 10.42 -20.26 10.25
C GLU A 144 11.30 -19.72 11.40
N GLY A 145 10.90 -20.02 12.64
CA GLY A 145 11.66 -19.71 13.86
C GLY A 145 11.00 -18.66 14.77
N PRO A 146 11.69 -18.15 15.80
CA PRO A 146 11.18 -17.10 16.69
C PRO A 146 10.98 -15.77 15.95
N LYS A 147 10.23 -14.83 16.55
CA LYS A 147 9.99 -13.52 15.94
C LYS A 147 11.33 -12.82 15.66
N PRO A 148 11.47 -12.07 14.56
CA PRO A 148 12.63 -11.20 14.35
C PRO A 148 12.76 -10.21 15.51
N ILE A 149 13.97 -10.06 16.02
CA ILE A 149 14.26 -9.19 17.17
C ILE A 149 14.95 -7.91 16.69
N LEU A 150 14.33 -6.76 16.97
CA LEU A 150 14.95 -5.46 16.85
C LEU A 150 15.40 -5.05 18.26
N ASP A 151 16.68 -5.28 18.55
CA ASP A 151 17.29 -4.92 19.82
C ASP A 151 17.64 -3.42 19.80
N CYS A 152 16.90 -2.69 20.62
CA CYS A 152 16.89 -1.23 20.64
C CYS A 152 18.14 -0.64 21.32
N GLN A 153 18.92 -1.44 22.06
CA GLN A 153 20.13 -0.98 22.78
C GLN A 153 19.93 0.26 23.68
N GLY A 154 18.81 0.35 24.39
CA GLY A 154 18.40 1.50 25.20
C GLY A 154 17.78 2.65 24.38
N GLY A 155 17.68 2.48 23.07
CA GLY A 155 16.97 3.39 22.17
C GLY A 155 15.48 3.04 22.04
N ARG A 156 14.86 3.59 20.99
CA ARG A 156 13.49 3.23 20.59
C ARG A 156 13.54 2.02 19.67
N GLY A 157 12.46 1.25 19.61
CA GLY A 157 12.33 0.12 18.71
C GLY A 157 11.81 0.54 17.34
N ILE A 158 10.66 1.22 17.33
CA ILE A 158 10.04 1.71 16.09
C ILE A 158 9.47 3.10 16.29
N ILE A 159 9.67 3.96 15.29
CA ILE A 159 9.10 5.30 15.23
C ILE A 159 8.20 5.40 14.01
N LEU A 160 6.89 5.50 14.24
CA LEU A 160 5.90 5.66 13.20
C LEU A 160 5.47 7.13 13.12
N LEU A 161 5.91 7.78 12.06
CA LEU A 161 5.62 9.19 11.78
C LEU A 161 4.50 9.40 10.75
N HIS A 162 3.93 8.32 10.24
CA HIS A 162 3.03 8.35 9.11
C HIS A 162 1.83 7.40 9.27
N ASN A 163 0.93 7.47 8.29
CA ASN A 163 -0.37 6.79 8.29
C ASN A 163 -0.36 5.53 7.42
N TYR A 164 -1.39 4.70 7.59
CA TYR A 164 -1.61 3.47 6.80
C TYR A 164 -0.41 2.54 6.88
N ILE A 165 -0.02 2.20 8.11
CA ILE A 165 1.08 1.30 8.41
C ILE A 165 0.55 0.13 9.22
N ILE A 166 0.93 -1.07 8.82
CA ILE A 166 0.68 -2.29 9.59
C ILE A 166 2.03 -2.79 10.08
N VAL A 167 2.12 -3.06 11.38
CA VAL A 167 3.27 -3.71 12.00
C VAL A 167 2.80 -5.00 12.63
N GLU A 168 3.42 -6.11 12.25
CA GLU A 168 2.97 -7.43 12.70
C GLU A 168 4.12 -8.40 12.94
N ASN A 169 3.99 -9.30 13.92
CA ASN A 169 4.93 -10.42 14.11
C ASN A 169 6.38 -9.98 14.41
N LEU A 170 6.59 -8.80 14.99
CA LEU A 170 7.93 -8.29 15.35
C LEU A 170 8.14 -8.29 16.86
N HIS A 171 9.39 -8.42 17.30
CA HIS A 171 9.79 -8.30 18.70
C HIS A 171 10.79 -7.16 18.84
N PHE A 172 10.46 -6.17 19.66
CA PHE A 172 11.38 -5.11 20.08
C PHE A 172 11.91 -5.43 21.47
N ASP A 173 13.22 -5.51 21.62
CA ASP A 173 13.85 -5.82 22.90
C ASP A 173 14.78 -4.70 23.36
N ASN A 174 15.01 -4.63 24.67
CA ASN A 174 16.02 -3.76 25.28
C ASN A 174 15.90 -2.27 24.92
N GLY A 175 14.67 -1.75 24.81
CA GLY A 175 14.45 -0.31 24.62
C GLY A 175 14.17 0.44 25.92
N ASP A 176 14.56 1.71 25.98
CA ASP A 176 14.27 2.58 27.12
C ASP A 176 13.08 3.50 26.79
N ASN A 177 12.27 3.80 27.82
CA ASN A 177 11.12 4.69 27.76
C ASN A 177 10.03 4.28 26.75
N ASN A 178 10.16 4.71 25.49
CA ASN A 178 9.15 4.63 24.45
C ASN A 178 9.64 3.74 23.31
N VAL A 179 9.52 2.42 23.47
CA VAL A 179 9.95 1.44 22.46
C VAL A 179 9.13 1.56 21.17
N VAL A 180 7.82 1.76 21.29
CA VAL A 180 6.93 2.05 20.16
C VAL A 180 6.52 3.51 20.25
N TRP A 181 7.05 4.36 19.36
CA TRP A 181 6.68 5.77 19.29
C TRP A 181 5.79 6.05 18.09
N LEU A 182 4.55 6.44 18.36
CA LEU A 182 3.62 6.98 17.37
C LEU A 182 3.60 8.50 17.47
N ALA A 183 4.01 9.22 16.42
CA ALA A 183 4.00 10.68 16.41
C ALA A 183 3.56 11.19 15.04
N ALA A 184 2.37 11.77 14.93
CA ALA A 184 1.93 12.37 13.69
C ALA A 184 2.12 13.88 13.66
N THR A 185 2.61 14.38 12.53
CA THR A 185 2.57 15.80 12.17
C THR A 185 1.18 16.27 11.70
N SER A 186 0.27 15.35 11.35
CA SER A 186 -1.09 15.65 10.87
C SER A 186 -2.18 14.67 11.35
N GLY A 187 -1.97 14.00 12.49
CA GLY A 187 -2.82 12.89 12.98
C GLY A 187 -2.35 11.50 12.54
N ASN A 188 -2.54 10.49 13.40
CA ASN A 188 -2.23 9.08 13.15
C ASN A 188 -3.50 8.37 12.65
N PHE A 189 -3.55 8.01 11.37
CA PHE A 189 -4.66 7.31 10.75
C PHE A 189 -4.24 5.90 10.32
N TRP A 190 -5.00 4.90 10.76
CA TRP A 190 -4.88 3.50 10.31
C TRP A 190 -3.47 2.95 10.52
N ILE A 191 -2.96 3.16 11.73
CA ILE A 191 -1.80 2.44 12.24
C ILE A 191 -2.33 1.22 12.97
N ASN A 192 -1.98 0.02 12.49
CA ASN A 192 -2.36 -1.23 13.14
C ASN A 192 -1.11 -1.95 13.62
N ILE A 193 -1.16 -2.46 14.85
CA ILE A 193 -0.06 -3.17 15.49
C ILE A 193 -0.64 -4.50 15.99
N PHE A 194 -0.17 -5.61 15.43
CA PHE A 194 -0.68 -6.94 15.72
C PHE A 194 0.46 -7.88 16.13
N ASP A 195 0.27 -8.68 17.18
CA ASP A 195 1.26 -9.69 17.59
C ASP A 195 2.71 -9.14 17.70
N VAL A 196 2.85 -7.95 18.29
CA VAL A 196 4.15 -7.31 18.55
C VAL A 196 4.53 -7.51 20.01
N ASP A 197 5.73 -8.02 20.23
CA ASP A 197 6.30 -8.19 21.57
C ASP A 197 7.22 -7.02 21.90
N VAL A 198 7.13 -6.52 23.13
CA VAL A 198 8.06 -5.52 23.68
C VAL A 198 8.58 -6.05 25.01
N THR A 199 9.90 -6.26 25.09
CA THR A 199 10.55 -6.75 26.33
C THR A 199 11.77 -5.91 26.67
N ASN A 200 12.25 -6.09 27.90
CA ASN A 200 13.57 -5.64 28.31
C ASN A 200 14.27 -6.81 29.00
N THR A 201 15.14 -7.50 28.27
CA THR A 201 15.88 -8.67 28.77
C THR A 201 17.22 -8.31 29.40
N ARG A 202 17.63 -7.03 29.32
CA ARG A 202 18.84 -6.48 29.95
C ARG A 202 18.67 -6.05 31.41
N ALA A 203 17.50 -6.20 32.01
CA ALA A 203 17.30 -5.92 33.42
C ALA A 203 18.03 -6.97 34.30
N ASN A 204 19.21 -6.59 34.80
CA ASN A 204 19.77 -7.11 36.05
C ASN A 204 19.12 -6.39 37.24
#